data_AF-A0A954S7E5-F1
#
_entry.id   AF-A0A954S7E5-F1
#
_cell.length_a   1.000
_cell.length_b   1.000
_cell.length_c   1.000
_cell.angle_alpha   90.00
_cell.angle_beta   90.00
_cell.angle_gamma   90.00
#
_symmetry.space_group_name_H-M   'P 1'
#
loop_
_entity.id
_entity.type
_entity.pdbx_description
1 polymer ?
#
loop_
_entity_poly.entity_id
_entity_poly.type
_entity_poly.pdbx_seq_one_letter_code
_entity_poly.pdbx_strand_id
1 'polypeptide(L)'
;MATETDLEIIEDAQLPEGEELDRLIDYVFAHRKDAIKGFLRDEELQISGNKSVLRDRIDEALADGTIDAGGLIGLLDTIEGWGNQHIYLFKVTDGEKLAWQSEARAKKRLQKIDAEELFNRRRPLVLPDEPTLSSVEWSTDRVRFIWVEKREWNLRRDDLDCEEDGVLYKAYEDKVARGITSFDWNLNTGHAALMIQRLPTGERYDQIRQEYEEAIEDAVHISNFTRVKISKAIKKLEKSDEVNNRQVAHETGQGSRAQFTSKSRKADAFDDPDLKKARDALGQTSSVLGNFYWQPNDGKLDRQIHTKLYASDQRVGVFGECTEEEVQYVLSRIRHFGR
;
A
#
# COMPACT_ATOMS: atom_id res chain seq x y z
N MET A 1 -22.22 20.34 1.28
CA MET A 1 -21.13 20.91 2.10
C MET A 1 -20.78 19.83 3.11
N ALA A 2 -19.75 19.04 2.79
CA ALA A 2 -19.22 18.04 3.71
C ALA A 2 -18.24 18.79 4.61
N THR A 3 -18.47 18.74 5.92
CA THR A 3 -17.52 19.19 6.92
C THR A 3 -16.37 18.19 6.94
N GLU A 4 -15.17 18.63 6.55
CA GLU A 4 -13.91 17.99 6.95
C GLU A 4 -14.01 17.78 8.47
N THR A 5 -14.17 16.52 8.86
CA THR A 5 -14.04 16.13 10.25
C THR A 5 -12.62 15.62 10.34
N ASP A 6 -11.71 16.52 10.68
CA ASP A 6 -10.30 16.22 10.82
C ASP A 6 -10.13 15.04 11.78
N LEU A 7 -9.22 14.13 11.44
CA LEU A 7 -8.81 13.05 12.33
C LEU A 7 -8.20 13.67 13.60
N GLU A 8 -8.98 13.76 14.67
CA GLU A 8 -8.44 14.10 15.99
C GLU A 8 -7.62 12.89 16.49
N ILE A 9 -6.33 12.89 16.14
CA ILE A 9 -5.32 12.01 16.72
C ILE A 9 -5.15 12.44 18.18
N ILE A 10 -5.26 11.50 19.12
CA ILE A 10 -5.07 11.80 20.54
C ILE A 10 -3.58 12.10 20.77
N GLU A 11 -3.26 13.36 21.12
CA GLU A 11 -1.90 13.90 21.27
C GLU A 11 -1.16 13.49 22.57
N ASP A 12 -1.73 12.61 23.41
CA ASP A 12 -1.16 12.25 24.73
C ASP A 12 0.18 11.47 24.67
N ALA A 13 0.80 11.34 23.50
CA ALA A 13 2.14 10.78 23.35
C ALA A 13 3.19 11.91 23.34
N GLN A 14 4.13 11.87 24.29
CA GLN A 14 5.34 12.72 24.24
C GLN A 14 5.96 12.66 22.85
N LEU A 15 6.31 13.82 22.29
CA LEU A 15 7.04 13.87 21.03
C LEU A 15 8.40 13.19 21.21
N PRO A 16 8.89 12.46 20.18
CA PRO A 16 10.16 11.74 20.29
C PRO A 16 11.33 12.71 20.42
N GLU A 17 12.27 12.36 21.29
CA GLU A 17 13.51 13.11 21.53
C GLU A 17 14.74 12.20 21.41
N GLY A 18 15.91 12.78 21.14
CA GLY A 18 17.19 12.05 21.07
C GLY A 18 17.17 10.90 20.04
N GLU A 19 17.51 9.69 20.49
CA GLU A 19 17.58 8.51 19.61
C GLU A 19 16.25 8.18 18.90
N GLU A 20 15.10 8.54 19.49
CA GLU A 20 13.80 8.29 18.86
C GLU A 20 13.56 9.24 17.67
N LEU A 21 14.06 10.47 17.78
CA LEU A 21 14.01 11.45 16.69
C LEU A 21 14.91 11.04 15.53
N ASP A 22 16.11 10.55 15.83
CA ASP A 22 17.02 10.01 14.81
C ASP A 22 16.39 8.85 14.03
N ARG A 23 15.72 7.93 14.74
CA ARG A 23 14.97 6.82 14.10
C ARG A 23 13.82 7.32 13.23
N LEU A 24 13.08 8.33 13.70
CA LEU A 24 11.99 8.96 12.93
C LEU A 24 12.53 9.54 11.61
N ILE A 25 13.64 10.27 11.68
CA ILE A 25 14.32 10.82 10.50
C ILE A 25 14.77 9.68 9.58
N ASP A 26 15.39 8.62 10.11
CA ASP A 26 15.80 7.46 9.31
C ASP A 26 14.64 6.81 8.55
N TYR A 27 13.49 6.66 9.20
CA TYR A 27 12.27 6.16 8.54
C TYR A 27 11.82 7.09 7.42
N VAL A 28 11.73 8.41 7.66
CA VAL A 28 11.36 9.39 6.62
C VAL A 28 12.31 9.30 5.43
N PHE A 29 13.61 9.20 5.68
CA PHE A 29 14.64 9.14 4.63
C PHE A 29 14.75 7.78 3.93
N ALA A 30 14.08 6.73 4.42
CA ALA A 30 13.93 5.48 3.70
C ALA A 30 13.03 5.63 2.45
N HIS A 31 12.09 6.59 2.45
CA HIS A 31 11.14 6.82 1.36
C HIS A 31 11.72 7.64 0.19
N ARG A 32 10.99 7.76 -0.91
CA ARG A 32 11.41 8.53 -2.09
C ARG A 32 11.63 10.00 -1.74
N LYS A 33 12.67 10.53 -2.37
CA LYS A 33 13.04 11.95 -2.31
C LYS A 33 11.89 12.89 -2.66
N ASP A 34 10.98 12.49 -3.55
CA ASP A 34 9.89 13.36 -4.00
C ASP A 34 8.86 13.61 -2.89
N ALA A 35 8.62 12.63 -2.00
CA ALA A 35 7.75 12.81 -0.83
C ALA A 35 8.39 13.80 0.16
N ILE A 36 9.68 13.62 0.46
CA ILE A 36 10.45 14.50 1.35
C ILE A 36 10.46 15.95 0.80
N LYS A 37 10.61 16.10 -0.52
CA LYS A 37 10.53 17.42 -1.17
C LYS A 37 9.12 18.02 -1.17
N GLY A 38 8.07 17.20 -1.16
CA GLY A 38 6.69 17.65 -1.00
C GLY A 38 6.52 18.29 0.37
N PHE A 39 6.84 17.54 1.42
CA PHE A 39 6.81 18.03 2.80
C PHE A 39 7.61 19.32 3.01
N LEU A 40 8.88 19.36 2.56
CA LEU A 40 9.69 20.58 2.67
C LEU A 40 9.08 21.77 1.92
N ARG A 41 8.34 21.54 0.83
CA ARG A 41 7.66 22.63 0.12
C ARG A 41 6.48 23.16 0.92
N ASP A 42 5.73 22.27 1.54
CA ASP A 42 4.54 22.61 2.33
C ASP A 42 4.94 23.39 3.59
N GLU A 43 6.11 23.08 4.15
CA GLU A 43 6.77 23.83 5.24
C GLU A 43 7.57 25.06 4.74
N GLU A 44 7.40 25.48 3.48
CA GLU A 44 8.07 26.63 2.85
C GLU A 44 9.62 26.60 2.84
N LEU A 45 10.20 25.42 2.99
CA LEU A 45 11.65 25.19 2.96
C LEU A 45 12.20 24.92 1.56
N GLN A 46 13.52 25.05 1.42
CA GLN A 46 14.19 24.75 0.16
C GLN A 46 14.12 23.25 -0.20
N ILE A 47 13.87 22.94 -1.48
CA ILE A 47 13.69 21.56 -1.98
C ILE A 47 14.83 21.06 -2.88
N SER A 48 15.87 21.86 -3.10
CA SER A 48 17.03 21.50 -3.92
C SER A 48 18.00 20.61 -3.13
N GLY A 49 18.71 19.71 -3.83
CA GLY A 49 19.70 18.82 -3.23
C GLY A 49 19.46 17.32 -3.43
N ASN A 50 20.44 16.53 -2.99
CA ASN A 50 20.36 15.07 -2.83
C ASN A 50 19.79 14.73 -1.44
N LYS A 51 19.57 13.44 -1.13
CA LYS A 51 18.99 13.04 0.17
C LYS A 51 19.81 13.52 1.38
N SER A 52 21.14 13.55 1.29
CA SER A 52 21.99 14.07 2.38
C SER A 52 21.69 15.53 2.67
N VAL A 53 21.67 16.38 1.64
CA VAL A 53 21.38 17.82 1.78
C VAL A 53 19.97 18.06 2.31
N LEU A 54 19.00 17.23 1.91
CA LEU A 54 17.64 17.34 2.45
C LEU A 54 17.58 16.91 3.92
N ARG A 55 18.43 15.95 4.34
CA ARG A 55 18.52 15.51 5.73
C ARG A 55 19.09 16.59 6.61
N ASP A 56 20.24 17.14 6.24
CA ASP A 56 20.88 18.25 6.96
C ASP A 56 19.89 19.42 7.16
N ARG A 57 19.06 19.70 6.14
CA ARG A 57 18.01 20.74 6.21
C ARG A 57 16.87 20.42 7.18
N ILE A 58 16.45 19.15 7.25
CA ILE A 58 15.45 18.72 8.24
C ILE A 58 16.04 18.80 9.64
N ASP A 59 17.30 18.41 9.82
CA ASP A 59 17.99 18.50 11.11
C ASP A 59 18.12 19.97 11.58
N GLU A 60 18.48 20.88 10.68
CA GLU A 60 18.52 22.34 10.94
C GLU A 60 17.12 22.89 11.31
N ALA A 61 16.08 22.51 10.56
CA ALA A 61 14.70 22.96 10.79
C ALA A 61 14.07 22.39 12.07
N LEU A 62 14.49 21.20 12.50
CA LEU A 62 14.13 20.64 13.81
C LEU A 62 14.83 21.40 14.94
N ALA A 63 16.10 21.76 14.73
CA ALA A 63 16.90 22.46 15.74
C ALA A 63 16.43 23.91 15.96
N ASP A 64 15.95 24.59 14.91
CA ASP A 64 15.41 25.96 15.01
C ASP A 64 13.90 26.02 15.29
N GLY A 65 13.22 24.87 15.29
CA GLY A 65 11.80 24.73 15.59
C GLY A 65 10.86 25.11 14.44
N THR A 66 11.38 25.29 13.22
CA THR A 66 10.55 25.47 12.00
C THR A 66 9.70 24.23 11.74
N ILE A 67 10.27 23.04 11.95
CA ILE A 67 9.57 21.76 11.91
C ILE A 67 9.62 21.13 13.30
N ASP A 68 8.56 20.42 13.69
CA ASP A 68 8.59 19.55 14.87
C ASP A 68 8.52 18.06 14.49
N ALA A 69 8.73 17.21 15.48
CA ALA A 69 8.61 15.77 15.30
C ALA A 69 7.18 15.34 14.91
N GLY A 70 6.15 16.12 15.27
CA GLY A 70 4.77 15.89 14.88
C GLY A 70 4.58 15.97 13.36
N GLY A 71 5.18 16.98 12.71
CA GLY A 71 5.16 17.14 11.25
C GLY A 71 5.82 15.97 10.53
N LEU A 72 6.96 15.47 11.04
CA LEU A 72 7.62 14.29 10.48
C LEU A 72 6.81 13.00 10.67
N ILE A 73 6.14 12.84 11.82
CA ILE A 73 5.21 11.72 12.05
C ILE A 73 4.03 11.81 11.07
N GLY A 74 3.45 13.00 10.89
CA GLY A 74 2.38 13.24 9.92
C GLY A 74 2.81 12.88 8.50
N LEU A 75 4.03 13.25 8.10
CA LEU A 75 4.60 12.83 6.82
C LEU A 75 4.68 11.30 6.73
N LEU A 76 5.21 10.60 7.74
CA LEU A 76 5.23 9.12 7.73
C LEU A 76 3.83 8.54 7.60
N ASP A 77 2.86 9.07 8.34
CA ASP A 77 1.50 8.55 8.36
C ASP A 77 0.80 8.66 7.00
N THR A 78 1.14 9.71 6.23
CA THR A 78 0.61 9.93 4.87
C THR A 78 1.27 9.05 3.79
N ILE A 79 2.54 8.69 3.93
CA ILE A 79 3.29 7.91 2.91
C ILE A 79 3.27 6.41 3.20
N GLU A 80 3.22 6.02 4.47
CA GLU A 80 3.30 4.63 4.89
C GLU A 80 1.98 3.88 4.66
N GLY A 81 2.12 2.61 4.25
CA GLY A 81 0.97 1.76 3.92
C GLY A 81 0.40 1.97 2.52
N TRP A 82 1.00 2.84 1.71
CA TRP A 82 0.58 3.13 0.33
C TRP A 82 1.65 2.73 -0.70
N GLY A 83 1.28 1.81 -1.60
CA GLY A 83 2.22 1.25 -2.57
C GLY A 83 3.13 0.15 -2.02
N ASN A 84 3.77 -0.59 -2.92
CA ASN A 84 4.41 -1.89 -2.62
C ASN A 84 3.49 -2.82 -1.80
N GLN A 85 2.20 -2.87 -2.14
CA GLN A 85 1.18 -3.61 -1.42
C GLN A 85 0.64 -4.77 -2.26
N HIS A 86 0.19 -5.81 -1.57
CA HIS A 86 -0.69 -6.84 -2.10
C HIS A 86 -2.05 -6.72 -1.43
N ILE A 87 -3.07 -6.48 -2.25
CA ILE A 87 -4.35 -5.94 -1.82
C ILE A 87 -5.47 -6.92 -2.14
N TYR A 88 -6.31 -7.21 -1.15
CA TYR A 88 -7.56 -7.95 -1.30
C TYR A 88 -8.73 -6.98 -1.15
N LEU A 89 -9.65 -7.00 -2.11
CA LEU A 89 -10.75 -6.03 -2.17
C LEU A 89 -12.06 -6.65 -1.70
N PHE A 90 -12.79 -5.90 -0.89
CA PHE A 90 -14.02 -6.34 -0.25
C PHE A 90 -15.15 -5.33 -0.43
N LYS A 91 -16.38 -5.82 -0.23
CA LYS A 91 -17.61 -5.03 -0.21
C LYS A 91 -18.54 -5.56 0.87
N VAL A 92 -19.01 -4.70 1.76
CA VAL A 92 -20.02 -5.05 2.78
C VAL A 92 -21.39 -4.48 2.43
N THR A 93 -22.44 -5.15 2.94
CA THR A 93 -23.82 -4.65 2.95
C THR A 93 -24.06 -3.76 4.17
N ASP A 94 -25.21 -3.08 4.23
CA ASP A 94 -25.41 -1.96 5.14
C ASP A 94 -25.34 -2.27 6.65
N GLY A 95 -25.54 -3.53 7.05
CA GLY A 95 -25.63 -3.92 8.46
C GLY A 95 -24.38 -3.64 9.29
N GLU A 96 -23.19 -4.00 8.79
CA GLU A 96 -21.95 -3.84 9.56
C GLU A 96 -21.53 -2.37 9.67
N LYS A 97 -21.86 -1.54 8.67
CA LYS A 97 -21.56 -0.10 8.68
C LYS A 97 -22.15 0.60 9.89
N LEU A 98 -23.37 0.24 10.30
CA LEU A 98 -24.08 0.87 11.43
C LEU A 98 -23.31 0.77 12.75
N ALA A 99 -22.47 -0.26 12.91
CA ALA A 99 -21.66 -0.46 14.10
C ALA A 99 -20.46 0.50 14.20
N TRP A 100 -20.10 1.14 13.09
CA TRP A 100 -18.93 2.03 12.99
C TRP A 100 -19.31 3.49 12.70
N GLN A 101 -20.61 3.80 12.60
CA GLN A 101 -21.12 5.13 12.27
C GLN A 101 -20.93 6.21 13.35
N SER A 102 -20.62 5.81 14.58
CA SER A 102 -20.40 6.76 15.67
C SER A 102 -19.25 6.30 16.54
N GLU A 103 -18.51 7.26 17.08
CA GLU A 103 -17.33 7.03 17.91
C GLU A 103 -17.61 6.06 19.07
N ALA A 104 -18.70 6.29 19.82
CA ALA A 104 -19.10 5.43 20.94
C ALA A 104 -19.37 3.96 20.54
N ARG A 105 -19.85 3.73 19.31
CA ARG A 105 -20.08 2.37 18.80
C ARG A 105 -18.79 1.73 18.31
N ALA A 106 -17.93 2.51 17.65
CA ALA A 106 -16.59 2.07 17.23
C ALA A 106 -15.74 1.68 18.44
N LYS A 107 -15.66 2.52 19.48
CA LYS A 107 -14.99 2.19 20.75
C LYS A 107 -15.55 0.91 21.39
N LYS A 108 -16.87 0.76 21.44
CA LYS A 108 -17.51 -0.48 21.93
C LYS A 108 -17.16 -1.73 21.10
N ARG A 109 -16.85 -1.58 19.80
CA ARG A 109 -16.34 -2.69 18.99
C ARG A 109 -14.91 -3.04 19.36
N LEU A 110 -14.05 -2.04 19.52
CA LEU A 110 -12.66 -2.24 19.93
C LEU A 110 -12.53 -2.83 21.34
N GLN A 111 -13.43 -2.49 22.26
CA GLN A 111 -13.50 -3.11 23.59
C GLN A 111 -13.69 -4.64 23.53
N LYS A 112 -14.29 -5.18 22.47
CA LYS A 112 -14.47 -6.64 22.35
C LYS A 112 -13.18 -7.40 22.06
N ILE A 113 -12.19 -6.70 21.52
CA ILE A 113 -10.88 -7.23 21.16
C ILE A 113 -9.77 -6.61 22.01
N ASP A 114 -10.14 -6.02 23.16
CA ASP A 114 -9.23 -5.34 24.08
C ASP A 114 -8.29 -4.32 23.40
N ALA A 115 -8.84 -3.53 22.46
CA ALA A 115 -8.08 -2.58 21.63
C ALA A 115 -8.64 -1.15 21.68
N GLU A 116 -9.42 -0.79 22.71
CA GLU A 116 -10.03 0.54 22.83
C GLU A 116 -8.97 1.65 22.91
N GLU A 117 -7.85 1.37 23.56
CA GLU A 117 -6.69 2.25 23.70
C GLU A 117 -5.93 2.51 22.39
N LEU A 118 -6.23 1.75 21.33
CA LEU A 118 -5.65 1.94 19.99
C LEU A 118 -6.48 2.92 19.14
N PHE A 119 -7.65 3.35 19.63
CA PHE A 119 -8.55 4.25 18.92
C PHE A 119 -7.88 5.62 18.66
N ASN A 120 -7.67 5.96 17.39
CA ASN A 120 -6.96 7.16 16.92
C ASN A 120 -5.59 7.38 17.57
N ARG A 121 -4.92 6.29 17.96
CA ARG A 121 -3.58 6.33 18.55
C ARG A 121 -2.52 6.47 17.45
N ARG A 122 -1.47 7.25 17.72
CA ARG A 122 -0.27 7.34 16.85
C ARG A 122 0.44 5.99 16.75
N ARG A 123 1.04 5.74 15.59
CA ARG A 123 1.81 4.51 15.33
C ARG A 123 3.12 4.52 16.13
N PRO A 124 3.58 3.36 16.64
CA PRO A 124 4.78 3.29 17.46
C PRO A 124 6.05 3.52 16.61
N LEU A 125 7.03 4.22 17.18
CA LEU A 125 8.36 4.38 16.58
C LEU A 125 9.24 3.14 16.81
N VAL A 126 9.10 2.53 17.98
CA VAL A 126 9.71 1.24 18.31
C VAL A 126 8.87 0.14 17.66
N LEU A 127 9.47 -0.57 16.71
CA LEU A 127 8.75 -1.56 15.91
C LEU A 127 8.72 -2.90 16.64
N PRO A 128 7.55 -3.54 16.75
CA PRO A 128 7.45 -4.88 17.32
C PRO A 128 8.03 -5.92 16.35
N ASP A 129 8.64 -6.98 16.87
CA ASP A 129 9.24 -8.04 16.05
C ASP A 129 8.19 -8.86 15.27
N GLU A 130 6.95 -8.89 15.75
CA GLU A 130 5.82 -9.59 15.12
C GLU A 130 4.71 -8.60 14.71
N PRO A 131 3.91 -8.92 13.67
CA PRO A 131 2.73 -8.13 13.29
C PRO A 131 1.79 -7.83 14.45
N THR A 132 1.76 -6.57 14.89
CA THR A 132 0.96 -6.14 16.04
C THR A 132 0.00 -5.03 15.67
N LEU A 133 -1.28 -5.18 15.98
CA LEU A 133 -2.27 -4.12 15.81
C LEU A 133 -1.85 -2.94 16.68
N SER A 134 -1.52 -1.81 16.06
CA SER A 134 -0.88 -0.68 16.72
C SER A 134 -1.74 0.57 16.72
N SER A 135 -2.66 0.68 15.76
CA SER A 135 -3.55 1.84 15.63
C SER A 135 -4.84 1.45 14.93
N VAL A 136 -5.94 2.08 15.34
CA VAL A 136 -7.22 2.06 14.63
C VAL A 136 -7.63 3.51 14.36
N GLU A 137 -7.39 3.96 13.13
CA GLU A 137 -7.80 5.28 12.66
C GLU A 137 -9.30 5.24 12.33
N TRP A 138 -10.09 6.09 12.97
CA TRP A 138 -11.53 6.19 12.80
C TRP A 138 -11.97 7.62 12.53
N SER A 139 -12.87 7.75 11.57
CA SER A 139 -13.68 8.94 11.29
C SER A 139 -15.12 8.50 10.96
N THR A 140 -16.02 9.45 10.78
CA THR A 140 -17.41 9.17 10.35
C THR A 140 -17.48 8.44 9.01
N ASP A 141 -16.47 8.61 8.16
CA ASP A 141 -16.48 8.13 6.78
C ASP A 141 -15.60 6.91 6.54
N ARG A 142 -14.73 6.57 7.49
CA ARG A 142 -13.66 5.59 7.30
C ARG A 142 -13.22 4.99 8.63
N VAL A 143 -12.92 3.70 8.61
CA VAL A 143 -12.13 3.03 9.66
C VAL A 143 -10.96 2.31 9.01
N ARG A 144 -9.78 2.42 9.62
CA ARG A 144 -8.55 1.77 9.17
C ARG A 144 -7.83 1.13 10.35
N PHE A 145 -7.64 -0.17 10.28
CA PHE A 145 -6.85 -0.93 11.26
C PHE A 145 -5.43 -1.08 10.72
N ILE A 146 -4.42 -0.86 11.56
CA ILE A 146 -3.03 -0.81 11.13
C ILE A 146 -2.17 -1.71 12.02
N TRP A 147 -1.57 -2.71 11.40
CA TRP A 147 -0.54 -3.55 12.01
C TRP A 147 0.82 -3.05 11.60
N VAL A 148 1.69 -2.94 12.59
CA VAL A 148 3.10 -2.58 12.42
C VAL A 148 3.94 -3.80 12.78
N GLU A 149 5.02 -4.01 12.03
CA GLU A 149 6.07 -4.98 12.35
C GLU A 149 7.44 -4.41 11.97
N LYS A 150 8.48 -4.93 12.61
CA LYS A 150 9.87 -4.72 12.22
C LYS A 150 10.20 -5.72 11.12
N ARG A 151 10.69 -5.23 9.97
CA ARG A 151 11.17 -6.10 8.89
C ARG A 151 12.67 -5.97 8.76
N GLU A 152 13.34 -7.11 8.82
CA GLU A 152 14.78 -7.20 8.62
C GLU A 152 15.09 -8.09 7.41
N TRP A 153 16.01 -7.66 6.57
CA TRP A 153 16.52 -8.49 5.47
C TRP A 153 17.94 -8.09 5.09
N ASN A 154 18.65 -9.02 4.45
CA ASN A 154 20.03 -8.81 4.05
C ASN A 154 20.07 -8.44 2.57
N LEU A 155 20.52 -7.24 2.25
CA LEU A 155 20.71 -6.77 0.89
C LEU A 155 22.10 -7.18 0.39
N ARG A 156 22.14 -7.91 -0.73
CA ARG A 156 23.41 -8.30 -1.36
C ARG A 156 24.15 -7.08 -1.90
N ARG A 157 25.43 -6.92 -1.55
CA ARG A 157 26.34 -5.87 -2.02
C ARG A 157 27.53 -6.50 -2.77
N ASP A 158 27.31 -6.84 -4.03
CA ASP A 158 28.33 -7.45 -4.89
C ASP A 158 29.50 -6.50 -5.16
N ASP A 159 29.25 -5.19 -5.11
CA ASP A 159 30.27 -4.13 -5.19
C ASP A 159 31.27 -4.13 -4.03
N LEU A 160 30.95 -4.82 -2.93
CA LEU A 160 31.78 -4.91 -1.72
C LEU A 160 32.36 -6.31 -1.51
N ASP A 161 32.27 -7.19 -2.51
CA ASP A 161 32.90 -8.51 -2.44
C ASP A 161 34.41 -8.41 -2.41
N CYS A 162 35.05 -9.31 -1.66
CA CYS A 162 36.49 -9.48 -1.68
C CYS A 162 36.87 -10.96 -1.71
N GLU A 163 38.06 -11.24 -2.24
CA GLU A 163 38.68 -12.56 -2.20
C GLU A 163 39.98 -12.45 -1.41
N GLU A 164 40.10 -13.22 -0.34
CA GLU A 164 41.30 -13.28 0.50
C GLU A 164 41.68 -14.74 0.71
N ASP A 165 42.96 -15.07 0.49
CA ASP A 165 43.51 -16.42 0.64
C ASP A 165 42.72 -17.53 -0.10
N GLY A 166 42.14 -17.21 -1.25
CA GLY A 166 41.33 -18.13 -2.05
C GLY A 166 39.91 -18.36 -1.51
N VAL A 167 39.46 -17.54 -0.55
CA VAL A 167 38.09 -17.53 -0.03
C VAL A 167 37.36 -16.29 -0.54
N LEU A 168 36.24 -16.50 -1.23
CA LEU A 168 35.34 -15.43 -1.67
C LEU A 168 34.39 -15.03 -0.53
N TYR A 169 34.56 -13.81 -0.02
CA TYR A 169 33.65 -13.18 0.93
C TYR A 169 32.55 -12.43 0.18
N LYS A 170 31.31 -12.74 0.52
CA LYS A 170 30.13 -12.08 -0.06
C LYS A 170 29.59 -11.06 0.93
N ALA A 171 29.60 -9.80 0.54
CA ALA A 171 29.08 -8.74 1.39
C ALA A 171 27.54 -8.67 1.37
N TYR A 172 26.97 -8.51 2.55
CA TYR A 172 25.56 -8.29 2.79
C TYR A 172 25.40 -7.08 3.71
N GLU A 173 24.39 -6.27 3.43
CA GLU A 173 24.02 -5.11 4.23
C GLU A 173 22.67 -5.39 4.89
N ASP A 174 22.65 -5.34 6.23
CA ASP A 174 21.42 -5.52 6.99
C ASP A 174 20.52 -4.30 6.78
N LYS A 175 19.27 -4.55 6.38
CA LYS A 175 18.25 -3.53 6.19
C LYS A 175 17.13 -3.76 7.19
N VAL A 176 16.75 -2.70 7.88
CA VAL A 176 15.56 -2.64 8.72
C VAL A 176 14.58 -1.69 8.05
N ALA A 177 13.31 -2.09 7.98
CA ALA A 177 12.23 -1.19 7.61
C ALA A 177 10.97 -1.48 8.41
N ARG A 178 10.08 -0.48 8.43
CA ARG A 178 8.75 -0.61 8.98
C ARG A 178 7.85 -1.39 8.02
N GLY A 179 7.33 -2.51 8.52
CA GLY A 179 6.29 -3.31 7.90
C GLY A 179 4.91 -2.75 8.25
N ILE A 180 4.08 -2.43 7.26
CA ILE A 180 2.71 -1.93 7.46
C ILE A 180 1.72 -2.83 6.72
N THR A 181 0.81 -3.44 7.47
CA THR A 181 -0.41 -4.03 6.92
C THR A 181 -1.59 -3.21 7.40
N SER A 182 -2.58 -2.98 6.54
CA SER A 182 -3.80 -2.29 6.96
C SER A 182 -5.07 -2.86 6.37
N PHE A 183 -6.14 -2.83 7.16
CA PHE A 183 -7.50 -3.04 6.68
C PHE A 183 -8.18 -1.69 6.61
N ASP A 184 -8.36 -1.18 5.39
CA ASP A 184 -8.97 0.11 5.08
C ASP A 184 -10.42 -0.07 4.68
N TRP A 185 -11.34 0.62 5.35
CA TRP A 185 -12.77 0.50 5.09
C TRP A 185 -13.45 1.86 5.03
N ASN A 186 -13.95 2.20 3.84
CA ASN A 186 -14.80 3.35 3.61
C ASN A 186 -16.25 3.05 4.05
N LEU A 187 -16.69 3.69 5.13
CA LEU A 187 -18.01 3.50 5.74
C LEU A 187 -19.14 4.03 4.86
N ASN A 188 -18.90 5.04 4.03
CA ASN A 188 -19.94 5.58 3.15
C ASN A 188 -20.30 4.61 2.02
N THR A 189 -19.28 4.16 1.30
CA THR A 189 -19.46 3.26 0.17
C THR A 189 -19.58 1.81 0.60
N GLY A 190 -19.03 1.39 1.75
CA GLY A 190 -18.91 -0.01 2.14
C GLY A 190 -17.83 -0.77 1.37
N HIS A 191 -16.94 -0.08 0.64
CA HIS A 191 -15.76 -0.71 0.06
C HIS A 191 -14.67 -0.84 1.11
N ALA A 192 -14.01 -1.99 1.15
CA ALA A 192 -12.84 -2.20 1.98
C ALA A 192 -11.67 -2.81 1.19
N ALA A 193 -10.48 -2.73 1.75
CA ALA A 193 -9.24 -3.27 1.21
C ALA A 193 -8.34 -3.74 2.35
N LEU A 194 -7.93 -5.01 2.32
CA LEU A 194 -6.83 -5.50 3.13
C LEU A 194 -5.55 -5.35 2.32
N MET A 195 -4.64 -4.50 2.78
CA MET A 195 -3.40 -4.10 2.11
C MET A 195 -2.22 -4.64 2.91
N ILE A 196 -1.58 -5.68 2.38
CA ILE A 196 -0.44 -6.36 3.00
C ILE A 196 0.83 -5.88 2.28
N GLN A 197 1.76 -5.26 3.00
CA GLN A 197 2.98 -4.79 2.37
C GLN A 197 3.78 -5.96 1.83
N ARG A 198 4.33 -5.78 0.62
CA ARG A 198 5.10 -6.78 -0.11
C ARG A 198 6.15 -7.43 0.80
N LEU A 199 6.08 -8.75 0.88
CA LEU A 199 7.00 -9.56 1.65
C LEU A 199 8.41 -9.44 1.08
N PRO A 200 9.45 -9.43 1.94
CA PRO A 200 10.84 -9.49 1.50
C PRO A 200 11.12 -10.74 0.66
N THR A 201 10.49 -11.87 1.02
CA THR A 201 10.60 -13.15 0.33
C THR A 201 9.26 -13.91 0.31
N GLY A 202 9.11 -14.83 -0.65
CA GLY A 202 7.95 -15.71 -0.74
C GLY A 202 6.68 -15.11 -1.37
N GLU A 203 5.67 -15.96 -1.53
CA GLU A 203 4.40 -15.61 -2.19
C GLU A 203 3.17 -16.06 -1.39
N ARG A 204 3.32 -16.34 -0.08
CA ARG A 204 2.27 -16.90 0.79
C ARG A 204 1.20 -15.87 1.24
N TYR A 205 0.82 -14.96 0.35
CA TYR A 205 -0.12 -13.88 0.67
C TYR A 205 -1.53 -14.37 1.05
N ASP A 206 -1.97 -15.52 0.53
CA ASP A 206 -3.29 -16.06 0.87
C ASP A 206 -3.41 -16.51 2.33
N GLN A 207 -2.32 -17.01 2.91
CA GLN A 207 -2.30 -17.44 4.31
C GLN A 207 -2.17 -16.24 5.24
N ILE A 208 -1.28 -15.31 4.91
CA ILE A 208 -1.16 -14.04 5.63
C ILE A 208 -2.50 -13.27 5.61
N ARG A 209 -3.21 -13.29 4.47
CA ARG A 209 -4.56 -12.74 4.40
C ARG A 209 -5.51 -13.40 5.41
N GLN A 210 -5.50 -14.73 5.50
CA GLN A 210 -6.37 -15.46 6.43
C GLN A 210 -6.06 -15.08 7.88
N GLU A 211 -4.78 -14.98 8.25
CA GLU A 211 -4.35 -14.55 9.59
C GLU A 211 -4.91 -13.16 9.94
N TYR A 212 -4.81 -12.19 9.03
CA TYR A 212 -5.38 -10.86 9.27
C TYR A 212 -6.90 -10.82 9.21
N GLU A 213 -7.54 -11.63 8.37
CA GLU A 213 -9.01 -11.78 8.34
C GLU A 213 -9.51 -12.33 9.70
N GLU A 214 -8.84 -13.34 10.25
CA GLU A 214 -9.14 -13.91 11.56
C GLU A 214 -8.91 -12.89 12.68
N ALA A 215 -7.80 -12.14 12.65
CA ALA A 215 -7.45 -11.15 13.67
C ALA A 215 -8.46 -10.00 13.81
N ILE A 216 -9.24 -9.69 12.76
CA ILE A 216 -10.25 -8.62 12.78
C ILE A 216 -11.69 -9.11 12.82
N GLU A 217 -11.93 -10.42 12.77
CA GLU A 217 -13.27 -10.98 12.64
C GLU A 217 -14.19 -10.54 13.79
N ASP A 218 -13.68 -10.53 15.03
CA ASP A 218 -14.50 -10.15 16.19
C ASP A 218 -14.85 -8.65 16.23
N ALA A 219 -14.02 -7.81 15.61
CA ALA A 219 -14.26 -6.37 15.53
C ALA A 219 -15.16 -5.98 14.35
N VAL A 220 -14.88 -6.54 13.17
CA VAL A 220 -15.44 -6.10 11.87
C VAL A 220 -16.39 -7.14 11.24
N HIS A 221 -16.39 -8.39 11.70
CA HIS A 221 -17.07 -9.51 11.04
C HIS A 221 -16.78 -9.55 9.54
N ILE A 222 -15.51 -9.66 9.17
CA ILE A 222 -15.08 -9.64 7.77
C ILE A 222 -15.71 -10.78 6.96
N SER A 223 -16.15 -11.86 7.61
CA SER A 223 -16.99 -12.91 7.00
C SER A 223 -18.27 -12.40 6.33
N ASN A 224 -18.81 -11.24 6.76
CA ASN A 224 -19.97 -10.58 6.15
C ASN A 224 -19.61 -9.78 4.88
N PHE A 225 -18.33 -9.67 4.54
CA PHE A 225 -17.87 -8.95 3.36
C PHE A 225 -17.77 -9.89 2.17
N THR A 226 -18.22 -9.43 1.01
CA THR A 226 -18.05 -10.13 -0.26
C THR A 226 -16.76 -9.69 -0.93
N ARG A 227 -15.90 -10.63 -1.32
CA ARG A 227 -14.69 -10.35 -2.11
C ARG A 227 -15.04 -9.87 -3.53
N VAL A 228 -14.32 -8.87 -4.00
CA VAL A 228 -14.45 -8.35 -5.38
C VAL A 228 -13.79 -9.33 -6.35
N LYS A 229 -14.49 -9.65 -7.45
CA LYS A 229 -13.96 -10.55 -8.50
C LYS A 229 -13.02 -9.79 -9.45
N ILE A 230 -11.72 -9.92 -9.23
CA ILE A 230 -10.63 -9.30 -10.00
C ILE A 230 -10.58 -9.83 -11.45
N SER A 231 -10.94 -11.09 -11.69
CA SER A 231 -10.91 -11.69 -13.04
C SER A 231 -11.74 -10.89 -14.07
N LYS A 232 -12.89 -10.35 -13.65
CA LYS A 232 -13.74 -9.48 -14.47
C LYS A 232 -13.05 -8.16 -14.81
N ALA A 233 -12.35 -7.58 -13.84
CA ALA A 233 -11.65 -6.31 -14.00
C ALA A 233 -10.53 -6.44 -15.04
N ILE A 234 -9.74 -7.52 -15.00
CA ILE A 234 -8.65 -7.77 -15.96
C ILE A 234 -9.15 -7.69 -17.41
N LYS A 235 -10.23 -8.40 -17.74
CA LYS A 235 -10.78 -8.46 -19.09
C LYS A 235 -11.26 -7.11 -19.62
N LYS A 236 -11.80 -6.25 -18.74
CA LYS A 236 -12.28 -4.92 -19.15
C LYS A 236 -11.14 -3.90 -19.20
N LEU A 237 -10.19 -3.97 -18.26
CA LEU A 237 -8.98 -3.16 -18.25
C LEU A 237 -8.12 -3.41 -19.49
N GLU A 238 -8.01 -4.67 -19.91
CA GLU A 238 -7.31 -5.07 -21.14
C GLU A 238 -7.76 -4.27 -22.38
N LYS A 239 -9.03 -3.87 -22.41
CA LYS A 239 -9.66 -3.13 -23.51
C LYS A 239 -9.79 -1.63 -23.25
N SER A 240 -9.40 -1.18 -22.06
CA SER A 240 -9.48 0.23 -21.68
C SER A 240 -8.25 1.00 -22.17
N ASP A 241 -8.41 2.31 -22.34
CA ASP A 241 -7.35 3.26 -22.62
C ASP A 241 -6.67 3.80 -21.34
N GLU A 242 -7.17 3.43 -20.16
CA GLU A 242 -6.60 3.86 -18.86
C GLU A 242 -5.27 3.17 -18.52
N VAL A 243 -4.95 2.05 -19.19
CA VAL A 243 -3.77 1.23 -18.90
C VAL A 243 -3.05 0.78 -20.16
N ASN A 244 -1.73 0.62 -20.05
CA ASN A 244 -0.94 -0.14 -21.00
C ASN A 244 -0.79 -1.58 -20.50
N ASN A 245 -1.08 -2.53 -21.40
CA ASN A 245 -0.95 -3.96 -21.18
C ASN A 245 0.52 -4.38 -21.25
N ARG A 246 1.22 -4.46 -20.11
CA ARG A 246 2.58 -5.01 -20.07
C ARG A 246 2.58 -6.51 -20.35
N GLN A 247 1.66 -7.21 -19.71
CA GLN A 247 1.51 -8.65 -19.81
C GLN A 247 0.09 -9.05 -19.39
N VAL A 248 -0.57 -9.87 -20.20
CA VAL A 248 -1.87 -10.46 -19.84
C VAL A 248 -1.82 -11.95 -20.10
N ALA A 249 -2.44 -12.73 -19.22
CA ALA A 249 -2.56 -14.17 -19.40
C ALA A 249 -4.01 -14.63 -19.28
N HIS A 250 -4.33 -15.62 -20.10
CA HIS A 250 -5.66 -16.17 -20.26
C HIS A 250 -5.62 -17.69 -20.18
N GLU A 251 -6.69 -18.27 -19.65
CA GLU A 251 -6.92 -19.71 -19.63
C GLU A 251 -8.12 -20.04 -20.54
N THR A 252 -7.92 -21.04 -21.38
CA THR A 252 -8.95 -21.59 -22.28
C THR A 252 -9.92 -22.50 -21.52
N GLY A 253 -11.08 -22.80 -22.10
CA GLY A 253 -12.03 -23.74 -21.48
C GLY A 253 -11.49 -25.16 -21.27
N GLN A 254 -10.36 -25.52 -21.90
CA GLN A 254 -9.66 -26.79 -21.71
C GLN A 254 -8.49 -26.70 -20.72
N GLY A 255 -8.31 -25.57 -20.03
CA GLY A 255 -7.25 -25.38 -19.04
C GLY A 255 -5.87 -25.02 -19.61
N SER A 256 -5.73 -24.88 -20.94
CA SER A 256 -4.48 -24.38 -21.54
C SER A 256 -4.32 -22.87 -21.33
N ARG A 257 -3.08 -22.42 -21.13
CA ARG A 257 -2.75 -21.02 -20.84
C ARG A 257 -2.05 -20.33 -22.01
N ALA A 258 -2.54 -19.15 -22.37
CA ALA A 258 -1.91 -18.25 -23.32
C ALA A 258 -1.46 -16.97 -22.61
N GLN A 259 -0.31 -16.42 -23.00
CA GLN A 259 0.24 -15.21 -22.41
C GLN A 259 0.76 -14.27 -23.49
N PHE A 260 0.39 -13.00 -23.37
CA PHE A 260 0.83 -11.91 -24.22
C PHE A 260 1.71 -10.99 -23.38
N THR A 261 2.83 -10.53 -23.92
CA THR A 261 3.82 -9.76 -23.14
C THR A 261 4.52 -8.79 -24.07
N SER A 262 4.47 -7.50 -23.75
CA SER A 262 5.14 -6.47 -24.54
C SER A 262 6.67 -6.54 -24.41
N LYS A 263 7.41 -5.81 -25.23
CA LYS A 263 8.87 -5.74 -25.11
C LYS A 263 9.34 -4.85 -23.96
N SER A 264 8.52 -3.90 -23.50
CA SER A 264 8.94 -2.89 -22.53
C SER A 264 7.78 -2.34 -21.71
N ARG A 265 8.11 -1.62 -20.63
CA ARG A 265 7.17 -0.95 -19.72
C ARG A 265 6.35 0.16 -20.40
N LYS A 266 6.90 0.74 -21.48
CA LYS A 266 6.31 1.88 -22.19
C LYS A 266 5.44 1.48 -23.39
N ALA A 267 5.40 0.19 -23.73
CA ALA A 267 4.67 -0.31 -24.89
C ALA A 267 3.53 -1.21 -24.43
N ASP A 268 2.39 -1.09 -25.10
CA ASP A 268 1.29 -2.03 -24.95
C ASP A 268 1.61 -3.34 -25.69
N ALA A 269 1.17 -4.47 -25.14
CA ALA A 269 1.34 -5.78 -25.79
C ALA A 269 0.55 -5.88 -27.09
N PHE A 270 -0.55 -5.15 -27.22
CA PHE A 270 -1.48 -5.19 -28.36
C PHE A 270 -1.33 -4.03 -29.34
N ASP A 271 -0.32 -3.17 -29.13
CA ASP A 271 0.22 -2.32 -30.19
C ASP A 271 0.85 -3.17 -31.31
N ASP A 272 1.29 -4.40 -30.99
CA ASP A 272 1.70 -5.41 -31.97
C ASP A 272 0.45 -6.03 -32.63
N PRO A 273 0.22 -5.81 -33.95
CA PRO A 273 -0.96 -6.32 -34.63
C PRO A 273 -1.07 -7.84 -34.64
N ASP A 274 0.05 -8.57 -34.57
CA ASP A 274 0.03 -10.03 -34.60
C ASP A 274 -0.34 -10.61 -33.24
N LEU A 275 0.13 -10.00 -32.15
CA LEU A 275 -0.33 -10.33 -30.79
C LEU A 275 -1.82 -10.01 -30.61
N LYS A 276 -2.28 -8.89 -31.16
CA LYS A 276 -3.71 -8.53 -31.14
C LYS A 276 -4.58 -9.55 -31.89
N LYS A 277 -4.20 -9.93 -33.12
CA LYS A 277 -4.90 -10.99 -33.89
C LYS A 277 -4.92 -12.31 -33.14
N ALA A 278 -3.79 -12.72 -32.57
CA ALA A 278 -3.70 -13.96 -31.79
C ALA A 278 -4.61 -13.92 -30.55
N ARG A 279 -4.68 -12.77 -29.86
CA ARG A 279 -5.57 -12.57 -28.73
C ARG A 279 -7.05 -12.63 -29.10
N ASP A 280 -7.43 -12.04 -30.23
CA ASP A 280 -8.81 -12.08 -30.74
C ASP A 280 -9.21 -13.50 -31.16
N ALA A 281 -8.28 -14.27 -31.76
CA ALA A 281 -8.51 -15.64 -32.19
C ALA A 281 -8.77 -16.63 -31.04
N LEU A 282 -8.28 -16.35 -29.81
CA LEU A 282 -8.56 -17.18 -28.63
C LEU A 282 -10.04 -17.18 -28.20
N GLY A 283 -10.84 -16.22 -28.69
CA GLY A 283 -12.27 -16.15 -28.39
C GLY A 283 -12.57 -15.96 -26.90
N GLN A 284 -13.46 -16.81 -26.35
CA GLN A 284 -13.85 -16.73 -24.94
C GLN A 284 -12.85 -17.47 -24.04
N THR A 285 -12.13 -16.70 -23.23
CA THR A 285 -11.18 -17.19 -22.22
C THR A 285 -11.45 -16.56 -20.86
N SER A 286 -10.91 -17.19 -19.82
CA SER A 286 -10.87 -16.67 -18.45
C SER A 286 -9.57 -15.90 -18.25
N SER A 287 -9.63 -14.66 -17.78
CA SER A 287 -8.44 -13.86 -17.49
C SER A 287 -7.82 -14.30 -16.17
N VAL A 288 -6.53 -14.67 -16.19
CA VAL A 288 -5.82 -15.20 -15.00
C VAL A 288 -4.80 -14.23 -14.42
N LEU A 289 -4.20 -13.38 -15.26
CA LEU A 289 -3.22 -12.37 -14.86
C LEU A 289 -3.38 -11.12 -15.72
N GLY A 290 -3.36 -9.95 -15.09
CA GLY A 290 -3.22 -8.67 -15.78
C GLY A 290 -2.08 -7.87 -15.16
N ASN A 291 -1.08 -7.50 -15.94
CA ASN A 291 0.05 -6.69 -15.53
C ASN A 291 -0.01 -5.38 -16.31
N PHE A 292 -0.35 -4.31 -15.62
CA PHE A 292 -0.82 -3.05 -16.20
C PHE A 292 0.01 -1.86 -15.70
N TYR A 293 0.28 -0.93 -16.60
CA TYR A 293 0.74 0.41 -16.24
C TYR A 293 -0.39 1.41 -16.46
N TRP A 294 -0.96 1.92 -15.38
CA TRP A 294 -1.95 2.99 -15.42
C TRP A 294 -1.31 4.25 -15.99
N GLN A 295 -1.97 4.88 -16.97
CA GLN A 295 -1.45 6.09 -17.58
C GLN A 295 -1.77 7.32 -16.73
N PRO A 296 -0.93 8.37 -16.79
CA PRO A 296 -1.27 9.66 -16.22
C PRO A 296 -2.60 10.16 -16.80
N ASN A 297 -3.41 10.80 -15.98
CA ASN A 297 -4.69 11.37 -16.36
C ASN A 297 -4.94 12.63 -15.54
N ASP A 298 -5.26 13.72 -16.23
CA ASP A 298 -5.38 15.06 -15.66
C ASP A 298 -6.26 15.07 -14.40
N GLY A 299 -5.66 15.46 -13.28
CA GLY A 299 -6.33 15.60 -11.99
C GLY A 299 -6.64 14.28 -11.25
N LYS A 300 -6.04 13.15 -11.67
CA LYS A 300 -6.15 11.85 -10.96
C LYS A 300 -4.83 11.14 -10.76
N LEU A 301 -3.99 11.08 -11.78
CA LEU A 301 -2.67 10.45 -11.73
C LEU A 301 -1.66 11.32 -12.46
N ASP A 302 -0.64 11.79 -11.75
CA ASP A 302 0.42 12.62 -12.34
C ASP A 302 1.52 11.77 -13.00
N ARG A 303 1.54 10.46 -12.72
CA ARG A 303 2.55 9.52 -13.22
C ARG A 303 1.96 8.14 -13.45
N GLN A 304 2.76 7.28 -14.09
CA GLN A 304 2.38 5.89 -14.28
C GLN A 304 2.43 5.10 -12.96
N ILE A 305 1.38 4.32 -12.71
CA ILE A 305 1.31 3.38 -11.58
C ILE A 305 1.37 1.96 -12.09
N HIS A 306 2.23 1.12 -11.50
CA HIS A 306 2.38 -0.27 -11.90
C HIS A 306 1.51 -1.17 -11.02
N THR A 307 0.66 -1.98 -11.65
CA THR A 307 -0.14 -2.98 -10.94
C THR A 307 -0.09 -4.36 -11.58
N LYS A 308 -0.30 -5.39 -10.76
CA LYS A 308 -0.58 -6.75 -11.22
C LYS A 308 -1.85 -7.26 -10.55
N LEU A 309 -2.78 -7.77 -11.34
CA LEU A 309 -4.03 -8.36 -10.92
C LEU A 309 -3.93 -9.86 -11.08
N TYR A 310 -4.12 -10.59 -9.99
CA TYR A 310 -4.02 -12.03 -9.90
C TYR A 310 -5.43 -12.60 -9.70
N ALA A 311 -5.93 -13.34 -10.70
CA ALA A 311 -7.29 -13.88 -10.61
C ALA A 311 -7.38 -15.16 -9.76
N SER A 312 -6.28 -15.90 -9.59
CA SER A 312 -6.26 -17.15 -8.82
C SER A 312 -6.64 -16.94 -7.36
N ASP A 313 -6.18 -15.84 -6.78
CA ASP A 313 -6.37 -15.47 -5.37
C ASP A 313 -7.17 -14.15 -5.20
N GLN A 314 -7.65 -13.55 -6.29
CA GLN A 314 -8.40 -12.27 -6.30
C GLN A 314 -7.62 -11.10 -5.69
N ARG A 315 -6.31 -11.04 -5.97
CA ARG A 315 -5.38 -10.07 -5.40
C ARG A 315 -4.95 -9.00 -6.40
N VAL A 316 -4.67 -7.81 -5.89
CA VAL A 316 -4.08 -6.68 -6.63
C VAL A 316 -2.72 -6.33 -6.02
N GLY A 317 -1.64 -6.53 -6.75
CA GLY A 317 -0.32 -5.98 -6.41
C GLY A 317 -0.19 -4.56 -6.93
N VAL A 318 0.17 -3.60 -6.08
CA VAL A 318 0.56 -2.23 -6.45
C VAL A 318 2.05 -2.08 -6.16
N PHE A 319 2.84 -1.67 -7.16
CA PHE A 319 4.30 -1.67 -7.09
C PHE A 319 4.88 -0.26 -7.15
N GLY A 320 5.96 -0.07 -6.37
CA GLY A 320 6.53 1.24 -6.09
C GLY A 320 5.80 1.93 -4.96
N GLU A 321 6.47 2.89 -4.33
CA GLU A 321 5.82 3.81 -3.40
C GLU A 321 4.74 4.60 -4.15
N CYS A 322 3.59 4.80 -3.52
CA CYS A 322 2.44 5.52 -4.07
C CYS A 322 1.82 6.37 -2.97
N THR A 323 1.08 7.43 -3.34
CA THR A 323 0.26 8.16 -2.37
C THR A 323 -1.07 7.45 -2.13
N GLU A 324 -1.80 7.84 -1.09
CA GLU A 324 -3.15 7.34 -0.85
C GLU A 324 -4.05 7.59 -2.06
N GLU A 325 -4.06 8.79 -2.63
CA GLU A 325 -4.93 9.20 -3.73
C GLU A 325 -4.69 8.34 -4.98
N GLU A 326 -3.41 8.07 -5.30
CA GLU A 326 -3.02 7.21 -6.40
C GLU A 326 -3.57 5.78 -6.22
N VAL A 327 -3.40 5.21 -5.02
CA VAL A 327 -3.87 3.85 -4.71
C VAL A 327 -5.40 3.80 -4.71
N GLN A 328 -6.07 4.72 -4.03
CA GLN A 328 -7.52 4.78 -3.94
C GLN A 328 -8.16 4.96 -5.33
N TYR A 329 -7.58 5.82 -6.18
CA TYR A 329 -8.01 5.98 -7.57
C TYR A 329 -7.92 4.65 -8.32
N VAL A 330 -6.74 4.01 -8.34
CA VAL A 330 -6.52 2.73 -9.02
C VAL A 330 -7.48 1.66 -8.51
N LEU A 331 -7.64 1.52 -7.20
CA LEU A 331 -8.56 0.54 -6.61
C LEU A 331 -10.02 0.84 -6.96
N SER A 332 -10.43 2.12 -7.00
CA SER A 332 -11.77 2.53 -7.42
C SER A 332 -12.06 2.11 -8.87
N ARG A 333 -11.09 2.27 -9.77
CA ARG A 333 -11.20 1.86 -11.18
C ARG A 333 -11.25 0.34 -11.32
N ILE A 334 -10.41 -0.40 -10.59
CA ILE A 334 -10.47 -1.87 -10.56
C ILE A 334 -11.85 -2.34 -10.09
N ARG A 335 -12.40 -1.75 -9.01
CA ARG A 335 -13.76 -2.06 -8.52
C ARG A 335 -14.83 -1.73 -9.57
N HIS A 336 -14.70 -0.62 -10.28
CA HIS A 336 -15.61 -0.24 -11.36
C HIS A 336 -15.61 -1.30 -12.48
N PHE A 337 -14.44 -1.70 -12.96
CA PHE A 337 -14.32 -2.73 -13.99
C PHE A 337 -14.70 -4.14 -13.50
N GLY A 338 -14.56 -4.42 -12.20
CA GLY A 338 -14.91 -5.70 -11.58
C GLY A 338 -16.41 -5.98 -11.42
N ARG A 339 -17.29 -4.98 -11.60
CA ARG A 339 -18.75 -5.15 -11.51
C ARG A 339 -19.30 -6.02 -12.65
#